data_AF-A0A7X1FP77-F1
#
_entry.id   AF-A0A7X1FP77-F1
#
_cell.length_a   1.000
_cell.length_b   1.000
_cell.length_c   1.000
_cell.angle_alpha   90.00
_cell.angle_beta   90.00
_cell.angle_gamma   90.00
#
_symmetry.space_group_name_H-M   'P 1'
#
loop_
_entity.id
_entity.type
_entity.pdbx_description
1 polymer ?
#
loop_
_entity_poly.entity_id
_entity_poly.type
_entity_poly.pdbx_seq_one_letter_code
_entity_poly.pdbx_strand_id
1 'polypeptide(L)' 'MSDLTFRLLERHQQIDALLRRAQSRRWADPLEILRLKKLKLVLRDRLAARSRRHPALG' A
#
# COMPACT_ATOMS: atom_id res chain seq x y z
N MET A 1 -13.77 -5.51 15.80
CA MET A 1 -13.01 -5.19 14.56
C MET A 1 -12.59 -6.50 13.91
N SER A 2 -12.81 -6.67 12.61
CA SER A 2 -12.43 -7.93 11.93
C SER A 2 -10.91 -8.02 11.76
N ASP A 3 -10.33 -9.16 12.13
CA ASP A 3 -8.89 -9.51 12.01
C ASP A 3 -8.30 -9.16 10.65
N LEU A 4 -9.11 -9.29 9.60
CA LEU A 4 -8.73 -9.03 8.22
C LEU A 4 -8.46 -7.55 7.96
N THR A 5 -9.30 -6.66 8.51
CA THR A 5 -9.17 -5.21 8.37
C THR A 5 -7.91 -4.71 9.11
N PHE A 6 -7.64 -5.29 10.28
CA PHE A 6 -6.45 -4.99 11.06
C PHE A 6 -5.16 -5.33 10.30
N ARG A 7 -5.05 -6.56 9.76
CA ARG A 7 -3.89 -6.99 8.98
C ARG A 7 -3.68 -6.16 7.71
N LEU A 8 -4.76 -5.73 7.08
CA LEU A 8 -4.70 -4.83 5.91
C LEU A 8 -4.16 -3.46 6.28
N LEU A 9 -4.63 -2.90 7.39
CA LEU A 9 -4.18 -1.61 7.90
C LEU A 9 -2.70 -1.66 8.32
N GLU A 10 -2.30 -2.71 9.01
CA GLU A 10 -0.92 -2.95 9.43
C GLU A 10 0.03 -2.98 8.22
N ARG A 11 -0.33 -3.73 7.18
CA ARG A 11 0.47 -3.82 5.96
C ARG A 11 0.55 -2.48 5.22
N HIS A 12 -0.53 -1.70 5.25
CA HIS A 12 -0.54 -0.34 4.69
C HIS A 12 0.40 0.59 5.47
N GLN A 13 0.36 0.57 6.80
CA GLN A 13 1.24 1.38 7.65
C GLN A 13 2.71 1.01 7.48
N GLN A 14 3.02 -0.28 7.31
CA GLN A 14 4.39 -0.74 7.07
C GLN A 14 4.96 -0.17 5.76
N ILE A 15 4.18 -0.17 4.67
CA ILE A 15 4.60 0.41 3.38
C ILE A 15 4.81 1.92 3.50
N ASP A 16 3.93 2.63 4.22
CA ASP A 16 4.08 4.07 4.45
C ASP A 16 5.29 4.42 5.32
N ALA A 17 5.63 3.58 6.28
CA ALA A 17 6.84 3.74 7.10
C ALA A 17 8.11 3.56 6.25
N LEU A 18 8.14 2.56 5.36
CA LEU A 18 9.25 2.35 4.42
C LEU A 18 9.41 3.52 3.44
N LEU A 19 8.29 4.04 2.93
CA LEU A 19 8.30 5.20 2.03
C LEU A 19 8.81 6.46 2.74
N ARG A 20 8.36 6.71 3.98
CA ARG A 20 8.85 7.83 4.80
C ARG A 20 10.33 7.70 5.12
N ARG A 21 10.80 6.50 5.47
CA ARG A 21 12.24 6.23 5.68
C ARG A 21 13.05 6.51 4.43
N ALA A 22 12.62 5.99 3.27
CA ALA A 22 13.30 6.22 2.00
C ALA A 22 13.36 7.72 1.64
N GLN A 23 12.27 8.47 1.86
CA GLN A 23 12.21 9.92 1.62
C GLN A 23 13.05 10.74 2.61
N SER A 24 13.19 10.28 3.86
CA SER A 24 13.98 10.94 4.89
C SER A 24 15.50 10.76 4.73
N ARG A 25 15.94 9.89 3.82
CA ARG A 25 17.38 9.67 3.56
C ARG A 25 17.96 10.88 2.83
N ARG A 26 19.14 11.33 3.28
CA ARG A 26 19.89 12.44 2.67
C ARG A 26 20.27 12.19 1.20
N TRP A 27 20.38 10.91 0.82
CA TRP A 27 20.60 10.43 -0.55
C TRP A 27 19.52 9.41 -0.89
N ALA A 28 18.28 9.88 -1.00
CA ALA A 28 17.18 9.02 -1.42
C ALA A 28 17.31 8.68 -2.91
N ASP A 29 17.26 7.40 -3.26
CA ASP A 29 17.20 6.98 -4.67
C ASP A 29 15.78 7.26 -5.21
N PRO A 30 15.61 8.15 -6.21
CA PRO A 30 14.31 8.42 -6.80
C PRO A 30 13.65 7.17 -7.39
N LEU A 31 14.43 6.20 -7.88
CA LEU A 31 13.92 4.93 -8.40
C LEU A 31 13.41 4.02 -7.27
N GLU A 32 14.06 4.01 -6.11
CA GLU A 32 13.59 3.30 -4.90
C GLU A 32 12.23 3.87 -4.47
N ILE A 33 12.09 5.20 -4.39
CA ILE A 33 10.83 5.86 -4.04
C ILE A 33 9.74 5.57 -5.10
N LEU A 34 10.08 5.63 -6.38
CA LEU A 34 9.13 5.37 -7.46
C LEU A 34 8.66 3.91 -7.45
N ARG A 35 9.56 2.96 -7.18
CA ARG A 35 9.24 1.54 -7.02
C ARG A 35 8.30 1.31 -5.83
N LEU A 36 8.57 1.94 -4.68
CA LEU A 36 7.71 1.86 -3.51
C LEU A 36 6.31 2.45 -3.77
N LYS A 37 6.22 3.60 -4.45
CA LYS A 37 4.94 4.19 -4.86
C LYS A 37 4.20 3.29 -5.85
N LYS A 38 4.89 2.71 -6.83
CA LYS A 38 4.28 1.79 -7.81
C LYS A 38 3.74 0.53 -7.14
N LEU A 39 4.48 -0.04 -6.19
CA LEU A 39 4.02 -1.17 -5.36
C LEU A 39 2.74 -0.81 -4.59
N LYS A 40 2.69 0.38 -3.97
CA LYS A 40 1.48 0.88 -3.28
C LYS A 40 0.29 1.00 -4.24
N LEU A 41 0.52 1.51 -5.46
CA LEU A 41 -0.50 1.71 -6.47
C LEU A 41 -1.05 0.37 -6.99
N VAL A 42 -0.18 -0.59 -7.31
CA VAL A 42 -0.57 -1.95 -7.69
C VAL A 42 -1.36 -2.64 -6.57
N LEU A 43 -0.99 -2.43 -5.30
CA LEU A 43 -1.75 -2.98 -4.18
C LEU A 43 -3.15 -2.39 -4.11
N ARG A 44 -3.26 -1.07 -4.24
CA ARG A 44 -4.55 -0.35 -4.27
C ARG A 44 -5.41 -0.79 -5.44
N ASP A 45 -4.81 -0.97 -6.62
CA ASP A 45 -5.51 -1.43 -7.82
C ASP A 45 -6.01 -2.88 -7.66
N ARG A 46 -5.20 -3.76 -7.06
CA ARG A 46 -5.62 -5.13 -6.73
C ARG A 46 -6.75 -5.15 -5.70
N LEU A 47 -6.69 -4.30 -4.69
CA LEU A 47 -7.77 -4.14 -3.71
C LEU A 47 -9.03 -3.61 -4.38
N ALA A 48 -8.92 -2.53 -5.16
CA ALA A 48 -10.04 -1.96 -5.89
C ALA A 48 -10.62 -2.92 -6.92
N ALA A 49 -9.80 -3.74 -7.59
CA ALA A 49 -10.26 -4.79 -8.49
C ALA A 49 -10.97 -5.91 -7.73
N ARG A 50 -10.48 -6.30 -6.55
CA ARG A 50 -11.12 -7.31 -5.70
C ARG A 50 -12.44 -6.80 -5.10
N SER A 51 -12.49 -5.54 -4.68
CA SER A 51 -13.72 -4.87 -4.24
C SER A 51 -14.71 -4.68 -5.39
N ARG A 52 -14.26 -4.32 -6.61
CA ARG A 52 -15.12 -4.22 -7.79
C ARG A 52 -15.61 -5.57 -8.32
N ARG A 53 -14.84 -6.64 -8.13
CA ARG A 53 -15.27 -8.02 -8.39
C ARG A 53 -16.16 -8.59 -7.28
N HIS A 54 -16.43 -7.81 -6.24
CA HIS A 54 -17.43 -8.13 -5.21
C HIS A 54 -18.58 -7.10 -5.25
N PRO A 55 -19.39 -7.03 -6.33
CA PRO A 55 -20.68 -6.34 -6.31
C PRO A 55 -21.77 -7.25 -5.72
N ALA A 56 -21.43 -8.07 -4.72
CA ALA A 56 -22.36 -9.02 -4.10
C ALA A 56 -22.47 -8.69 -2.62
N LEU A 57 -23.29 -7.67 -2.33
CA LEU A 57 -24.14 -7.46 -1.15
C LEU A 57 -24.50 -5.97 -1.14
N GLY A 58 -25.51 -5.64 -1.95
CA GLY A 58 -26.13 -4.32 -2.11
C GLY A 58 -27.25 -4.45 -3.12
#